data_AF-A0A7Y2CI71-F1
#
_entry.id   AF-A0A7Y2CI71-F1
#
_cell.length_a   1.000
_cell.length_b   1.000
_cell.length_c   1.000
_cell.angle_alpha   90.00
_cell.angle_beta   90.00
_cell.angle_gamma   90.00
#
_symmetry.space_group_name_H-M   'P 1'
#
loop_
_entity.id
_entity.type
_entity.pdbx_description
1 polymer ?
#
loop_
_entity_poly.entity_id
_entity_poly.type
_entity_poly.pdbx_seq_one_letter_code
_entity_poly.pdbx_strand_id
1 'polypeptide(L)' 'LAAWIGGRAPMITCEVNTRPRNDGSLRFHARLGFREVGTQETEGGAKAVSLLEKRL' A
#
# COMPACT_ATOMS: atom_id res chain seq x y z
N LEU A 1 13.23 3.57 23.78
CA LEU A 1 14.13 4.31 22.86
C LEU A 1 13.59 4.12 21.44
N ALA A 2 12.92 5.11 20.86
CA ALA A 2 12.52 5.04 19.45
C ALA A 2 13.68 5.59 18.60
N ALA A 3 14.49 4.71 18.03
CA ALA A 3 15.56 5.12 17.12
C ALA A 3 14.93 5.49 15.77
N TRP A 4 15.06 6.75 15.37
CA TRP A 4 14.68 7.21 14.04
C TRP A 4 15.72 6.71 13.03
N ILE A 5 15.29 5.98 12.00
CA ILE A 5 16.15 5.59 10.89
C ILE A 5 16.27 6.80 9.95
N GLY A 6 17.36 7.55 10.07
CA GLY A 6 17.69 8.71 9.23
C GLY A 6 18.19 8.36 7.82
N GLY A 7 17.59 7.35 7.18
CA GLY A 7 17.98 6.87 5.84
C GLY A 7 17.16 7.51 4.72
N ARG A 8 17.72 7.55 3.50
CA ARG A 8 16.94 7.80 2.27
C ARG A 8 16.26 6.49 1.86
N ALA A 9 14.93 6.46 1.83
CA ALA A 9 14.17 5.36 1.23
C ALA A 9 13.91 5.70 -0.24
N PRO A 10 14.41 4.94 -1.22
CA PRO A 10 14.17 5.22 -2.64
C PRO A 10 12.73 4.90 -3.08
N MET A 11 11.93 4.31 -2.19
CA MET A 11 10.58 3.85 -2.46
C MET A 11 9.76 3.78 -1.16
N ILE A 12 8.47 4.04 -1.29
CA ILE A 12 7.46 3.77 -0.26
C ILE A 12 6.55 2.66 -0.77
N THR A 13 6.23 1.71 0.09
CA THR A 13 5.19 0.70 -0.15
C THR A 13 4.02 0.91 0.81
N CYS A 14 2.84 0.51 0.38
CA CYS A 14 1.66 0.42 1.24
C CYS A 14 0.70 -0.63 0.68
N GLU A 15 -0.38 -0.87 1.40
CA GLU A 15 -1.46 -1.75 0.97
C GLU A 15 -2.81 -1.04 1.12
N VAL A 16 -3.75 -1.34 0.22
CA VAL A 16 -5.12 -0.81 0.28
C VAL A 16 -6.10 -1.95 0.12
N ASN A 17 -7.09 -2.03 1.01
CA ASN A 17 -8.12 -3.06 0.94
C ASN A 17 -8.89 -3.00 -0.39
N THR A 18 -8.87 -4.12 -1.11
CA THR A 18 -9.79 -4.41 -2.22
C THR A 18 -11.03 -5.15 -1.71
N ARG A 19 -10.96 -5.73 -0.51
CA ARG A 19 -12.09 -6.37 0.19
C ARG A 19 -11.95 -6.22 1.72
N PRO A 20 -12.88 -5.51 2.40
CA PRO A 20 -13.90 -4.66 1.78
C PRO A 20 -13.23 -3.53 0.99
N ARG A 21 -13.81 -3.19 -0.16
CA ARG A 21 -13.17 -2.28 -1.12
C ARG A 21 -13.09 -0.86 -0.57
N ASN A 22 -11.91 -0.25 -0.66
CA ASN A 22 -11.69 1.15 -0.29
C ASN A 22 -11.35 2.02 -1.52
N ASP A 23 -12.36 2.41 -2.29
CA ASP A 23 -12.18 3.21 -3.50
C ASP A 23 -11.59 4.62 -3.23
N GLY A 24 -11.87 5.18 -2.05
CA GLY A 24 -11.30 6.47 -1.64
C GLY A 24 -9.78 6.41 -1.57
N SER A 25 -9.25 5.43 -0.84
CA SER A 25 -7.81 5.20 -0.74
C SER A 25 -7.20 4.78 -2.07
N LEU A 26 -7.85 3.93 -2.87
CA LEU A 26 -7.32 3.54 -4.19
C LEU A 26 -7.12 4.77 -5.09
N ARG A 27 -8.12 5.66 -5.19
CA ARG A 27 -7.99 6.89 -5.98
C ARG A 27 -6.95 7.84 -5.42
N PHE A 28 -6.87 7.97 -4.09
CA PHE A 28 -5.88 8.83 -3.43
C PHE A 28 -4.45 8.37 -3.76
N HIS A 29 -4.14 7.09 -3.58
CA HIS A 29 -2.80 6.56 -3.84
C HIS A 29 -2.44 6.61 -5.33
N ALA A 30 -3.39 6.28 -6.22
CA ALA A 30 -3.19 6.42 -7.67
C ALA A 30 -2.82 7.86 -8.06
N ARG A 31 -3.50 8.87 -7.50
CA ARG A 31 -3.20 10.30 -7.74
C ARG A 31 -1.83 10.72 -7.23
N LEU A 32 -1.33 10.07 -6.16
CA LEU A 32 0.01 10.31 -5.63
C LEU A 32 1.13 9.61 -6.40
N GLY A 33 0.79 8.82 -7.42
CA GLY A 33 1.74 8.09 -8.26
C GLY A 33 2.11 6.70 -7.74
N PHE A 34 1.33 6.14 -6.81
CA PHE A 34 1.47 4.73 -6.45
C PHE A 34 0.94 3.84 -7.57
N ARG A 35 1.60 2.69 -7.77
CA ARG A 35 1.20 1.65 -8.71
C ARG A 35 1.04 0.30 -8.00
N GLU A 36 0.11 -0.50 -8.48
CA GLU A 36 -0.07 -1.87 -7.98
C GLU A 36 1.08 -2.77 -8.45
N VAL A 37 1.57 -3.60 -7.52
CA VAL A 37 2.63 -4.58 -7.76
C VAL A 37 2.23 -6.00 -7.36
N GLY A 38 1.04 -6.15 -6.80
CA GLY A 38 0.46 -7.44 -6.50
C GLY A 38 -0.80 -7.31 -5.68
N THR A 39 -1.39 -8.44 -5.36
CA THR A 39 -2.55 -8.55 -4.47
C THR A 39 -2.30 -9.65 -3.46
N GLN A 40 -2.89 -9.54 -2.29
CA GLN A 40 -2.78 -10.57 -1.26
C GLN A 40 -4.14 -10.80 -0.61
N GLU A 41 -4.52 -12.07 -0.47
CA GLU A 41 -5.61 -12.46 0.42
C GLU A 41 -5.08 -12.59 1.86
N THR A 42 -5.87 -12.10 2.81
CA THR A 42 -5.56 -12.16 4.23
C THR A 42 -6.76 -12.73 5.00
N GLU A 43 -6.53 -13.14 6.24
CA GLU A 43 -7.59 -13.70 7.10
C GLU A 43 -8.35 -14.87 6.45
N GLY A 44 -7.62 -15.82 5.86
CA GLY A 44 -8.24 -17.00 5.23
C GLY A 44 -9.13 -16.67 4.04
N GLY A 45 -8.87 -15.55 3.36
CA GLY A 45 -9.67 -15.07 2.23
C GLY A 45 -10.84 -14.17 2.63
N ALA A 46 -11.02 -13.84 3.91
CA ALA A 46 -12.05 -12.87 4.31
C ALA A 46 -11.72 -11.45 3.82
N LYS A 47 -10.43 -11.13 3.70
CA LYS A 47 -9.92 -9.83 3.24
C LYS A 47 -9.00 -9.99 2.05
N ALA A 48 -8.90 -8.92 1.27
CA ALA A 48 -7.89 -8.80 0.23
C ALA A 48 -7.40 -7.36 0.12
N VAL A 49 -6.13 -7.23 -0.24
CA VAL A 49 -5.45 -5.95 -0.43
C VAL A 49 -4.79 -5.90 -1.81
N SER A 50 -4.66 -4.68 -2.32
CA SER A 50 -3.73 -4.29 -3.38
C SER A 50 -2.42 -3.85 -2.72
N LEU A 51 -1.31 -4.44 -3.14
CA LEU A 51 0.04 -4.05 -2.71
C LEU A 51 0.53 -2.97 -3.67
N LEU A 52 0.89 -1.81 -3.12
CA LEU A 52 1.23 -0.61 -3.86
C LEU A 52 2.67 -0.19 -3.58
N GLU A 53 3.33 0.35 -4.60
CA GLU A 53 4.63 1.02 -4.46
C GLU A 53 4.63 2.40 -5.12
N LYS A 54 5.48 3.30 -4.62
CA LYS A 54 5.84 4.55 -5.25
C LYS A 54 7.34 4.81 -5.08
N ARG A 55 8.04 5.05 -6.18
CA ARG A 55 9.43 5.55 -6.15
C ARG A 55 9.45 7.01 -5.68
N LEU A 56 10.38 7.35 -4.79
CA LEU A 56 10.55 8.70 -4.26
C LEU A 56 11.54 9.53 -5.07
#